data_AF-A0A2M9HT61-F1
#
_entry.id   AF-A0A2M9HT61-F1
#
_cell.length_a   1.000
_cell.length_b   1.000
_cell.length_c   1.000
_cell.angle_alpha   90.00
_cell.angle_beta   90.00
_cell.angle_gamma   90.00
#
_symmetry.space_group_name_H-M   'P 1'
#
loop_
_entity.id
_entity.type
_entity.pdbx_description
1 polymer ?
#
loop_
_entity_poly.entity_id
_entity_poly.type
_entity_poly.pdbx_seq_one_letter_code
_entity_poly.pdbx_strand_id
1 'polypeptide(L)'
;MALTGEGAVLTDKHRRDQVRLAITADSQARRLWDSTLDLDDLKGSQPIWKNAILNLLQTWWQVSAETAADYLPRFREAETGDGSFETAVPRFDRKRMAGQVDWLGATNVLWHIARGETQEAAYAAARSLFLGVFHEAVLTGGRTTIEHWAKKDTRAIGWRRVSDGDPCAFCAMLVTRGPVYTSAEKAGLSAKTGKKYHPHCGCTVEVVYGDWNPTEQERQWIDEYYRAAESLPDRTPRTAETVLPLMRRNGSFRDSRQRRSTPEYLRRRRQAVFDKRIAGLLSEVKPAGQSPGMWANNVQPPNEKVVNHILYGEGDGKRGGHLYGSNILGKTEFPQGWDRDRILDAIRQVMESPQWERHPDNDRALHRFGGTVDGVQIEVKAYLVNGQYIIDRAMPIGGAGVTRNIPTGKIAVKRSKAKQWRESDRHDNG
;
A
#
# COMPACT_ATOMS: atom_id res chain seq x y z
N MET A 1 26.84 12.51 17.42
CA MET A 1 27.58 12.19 16.20
C MET A 1 28.90 11.54 16.58
N ALA A 2 29.69 11.14 15.59
CA ALA A 2 31.13 11.00 15.73
C ALA A 2 31.72 12.19 16.52
N LEU A 3 32.71 11.89 17.36
CA LEU A 3 33.45 12.84 18.19
C LEU A 3 34.38 13.71 17.35
N THR A 4 34.91 13.15 16.26
CA THR A 4 35.88 13.82 15.39
C THR A 4 35.26 14.25 14.07
N GLY A 5 35.84 15.29 13.46
CA GLY A 5 35.44 15.72 12.12
C GLY A 5 35.68 14.65 11.05
N GLU A 6 36.77 13.90 11.18
CA GLU A 6 37.09 12.77 10.30
C GLU A 6 36.08 11.63 10.46
N GLY A 7 35.77 11.23 11.70
CA GLY A 7 34.73 10.24 11.99
C GLY A 7 33.38 10.63 11.39
N ALA A 8 32.99 11.91 11.48
CA ALA A 8 31.73 12.40 10.90
C ALA A 8 31.69 12.26 9.37
N VAL A 9 32.80 12.56 8.69
CA VAL A 9 32.94 12.36 7.24
C VAL A 9 32.87 10.88 6.88
N LEU A 10 33.53 10.01 7.63
CA LEU A 10 33.48 8.55 7.44
C LEU A 10 32.06 8.00 7.62
N THR A 11 31.34 8.42 8.67
CA THR A 11 29.95 8.00 8.90
C THR A 11 29.06 8.44 7.74
N ASP A 12 29.14 9.69 7.31
CA ASP A 12 28.30 10.17 6.21
C ASP A 12 28.62 9.47 4.89
N LYS A 13 29.90 9.19 4.62
CA LYS A 13 30.31 8.38 3.47
C LYS A 13 29.71 6.97 3.55
N HIS A 14 29.90 6.26 4.66
CA HIS A 14 29.35 4.93 4.86
C HIS A 14 27.82 4.92 4.69
N ARG A 15 27.12 5.88 5.29
CA ARG A 15 25.67 6.06 5.14
C ARG A 15 25.26 6.20 3.67
N ARG A 16 25.95 7.05 2.90
CA ARG A 16 25.68 7.24 1.46
C ARG A 16 25.95 5.96 0.66
N ASP A 17 27.00 5.22 1.01
CA ASP A 17 27.34 3.97 0.33
C ASP A 17 26.29 2.88 0.60
N GLN A 18 25.80 2.76 1.84
CA GLN A 18 24.67 1.89 2.21
C GLN A 18 23.39 2.23 1.43
N VAL A 19 23.08 3.52 1.25
CA VAL A 19 21.92 3.95 0.46
C VAL A 19 22.11 3.60 -1.02
N ARG A 20 23.29 3.86 -1.59
CA ARG A 20 23.60 3.58 -3.01
C ARG A 20 23.53 2.09 -3.33
N LEU A 21 24.10 1.23 -2.49
CA LEU A 21 24.03 -0.22 -2.69
C LEU A 21 22.59 -0.72 -2.61
N ALA A 22 21.77 -0.20 -1.68
CA ALA A 22 20.38 -0.62 -1.55
C ALA A 22 19.53 -0.20 -2.76
N ILE A 23 19.75 1.01 -3.31
CA ILE A 23 19.10 1.47 -4.55
C ILE A 23 19.47 0.55 -5.73
N THR A 24 20.74 0.17 -5.83
CA THR A 24 21.22 -0.73 -6.89
C THR A 24 20.59 -2.12 -6.76
N ALA A 25 20.55 -2.65 -5.53
CA ALA A 25 19.93 -3.92 -5.21
C ALA A 25 18.43 -3.91 -5.53
N ASP A 26 17.71 -2.84 -5.18
CA ASP A 26 16.28 -2.67 -5.48
C ASP A 26 16.00 -2.69 -6.99
N SER A 27 16.87 -2.06 -7.78
CA SER A 27 16.75 -2.06 -9.24
C SER A 27 16.88 -3.47 -9.82
N GLN A 28 17.82 -4.28 -9.30
CA GLN A 28 17.98 -5.68 -9.69
C GLN A 28 16.82 -6.56 -9.23
N ALA A 29 16.36 -6.36 -7.99
CA ALA A 29 15.23 -7.10 -7.42
C ALA A 29 13.92 -6.85 -8.20
N ARG A 30 13.71 -5.62 -8.67
CA ARG A 30 12.59 -5.27 -9.57
C ARG A 30 12.64 -6.07 -10.87
N ARG A 31 13.79 -6.09 -11.53
CA ARG A 31 13.96 -6.85 -12.78
C ARG A 31 13.76 -8.35 -12.57
N LEU A 32 14.33 -8.91 -11.50
CA LEU A 32 14.15 -10.34 -11.18
C LEU A 32 12.70 -10.66 -10.85
N TRP A 33 12.00 -9.81 -10.10
CA TRP A 33 10.56 -9.98 -9.86
C TRP A 33 9.81 -10.08 -11.20
N ASP A 34 10.00 -9.08 -12.06
CA ASP A 34 9.28 -8.97 -13.33
C ASP A 34 9.65 -10.10 -14.31
N SER A 35 10.87 -10.64 -14.25
CA SER A 35 11.35 -11.67 -15.18
C SER A 35 11.23 -13.11 -14.67
N THR A 36 10.94 -13.34 -13.38
CA THR A 36 10.95 -14.69 -12.79
C THR A 36 9.69 -15.06 -12.02
N LEU A 37 8.85 -14.09 -11.64
CA LEU A 37 7.54 -14.36 -11.05
C LEU A 37 6.47 -14.11 -12.10
N ASP A 38 6.00 -15.21 -12.71
CA ASP A 38 5.01 -15.21 -13.76
C ASP A 38 3.60 -15.06 -13.16
N LEU A 39 2.86 -14.07 -13.64
CA LEU A 39 1.50 -13.79 -13.18
C LEU A 39 0.51 -14.86 -13.65
N ASP A 40 0.79 -15.52 -14.78
CA ASP A 40 -0.04 -16.57 -15.36
C ASP A 40 0.29 -17.95 -14.79
N ASP A 41 1.51 -18.13 -14.24
CA ASP A 41 1.94 -19.33 -13.51
C ASP A 41 2.62 -18.99 -12.18
N LEU A 42 1.85 -18.42 -11.25
CA LEU A 42 2.36 -18.02 -9.94
C LEU A 42 2.93 -19.21 -9.14
N LYS A 43 2.31 -20.38 -9.22
CA LYS A 43 2.75 -21.55 -8.43
C LYS A 43 4.02 -22.17 -9.01
N GLY A 44 4.11 -22.33 -10.33
CA GLY A 44 5.27 -22.89 -10.99
C GLY A 44 6.48 -21.95 -11.00
N SER A 45 6.24 -20.63 -11.07
CA SER A 45 7.31 -19.62 -11.08
C SER A 45 7.85 -19.28 -9.68
N GLN A 46 7.09 -19.51 -8.60
CA GLN A 46 7.49 -19.18 -7.21
C GLN A 46 8.86 -19.76 -6.79
N PRO A 47 9.19 -21.04 -7.03
CA PRO A 47 10.51 -21.58 -6.63
C PRO A 47 11.67 -20.94 -7.38
N ILE A 48 11.46 -20.59 -8.66
CA ILE A 48 12.47 -19.93 -9.51
C ILE A 48 12.74 -18.53 -8.96
N TRP A 49 11.67 -17.75 -8.78
CA TRP A 49 11.74 -16.41 -8.19
C TRP A 49 12.38 -16.44 -6.80
N LYS A 50 11.95 -17.34 -5.91
CA LYS A 50 12.48 -17.46 -4.54
C LYS A 50 13.99 -17.68 -4.56
N ASN A 51 14.47 -18.60 -5.39
CA ASN A 51 15.90 -18.91 -5.47
C ASN A 51 16.70 -17.73 -6.03
N ALA A 52 16.21 -17.09 -7.09
CA ALA A 52 16.83 -15.91 -7.69
C ALA A 52 16.95 -14.75 -6.68
N ILE A 53 15.86 -14.45 -5.97
CA ILE A 53 15.81 -13.39 -4.96
C ILE A 53 16.69 -13.71 -3.75
N LEU A 54 16.71 -14.96 -3.26
CA LEU A 54 17.57 -15.32 -2.12
C LEU A 54 19.06 -15.22 -2.48
N ASN A 55 19.44 -15.57 -3.71
CA ASN A 55 20.81 -15.41 -4.19
C ASN A 55 21.18 -13.93 -4.30
N LEU A 56 20.32 -13.13 -4.94
CA LEU A 56 20.51 -11.68 -5.04
C LEU A 56 20.62 -11.03 -3.66
N LEU A 57 19.72 -11.39 -2.74
CA LEU A 57 19.71 -10.87 -1.38
C LEU A 57 20.98 -11.24 -0.64
N GLN A 58 21.44 -12.49 -0.75
CA GLN A 58 22.68 -12.94 -0.12
C GLN A 58 23.89 -12.12 -0.61
N THR A 59 24.00 -11.87 -1.91
CA THR A 59 25.06 -11.04 -2.49
C THR A 59 25.02 -9.61 -1.92
N TRP A 60 23.88 -8.93 -2.00
CA TRP A 60 23.80 -7.54 -1.56
C TRP A 60 23.85 -7.37 -0.04
N TRP A 61 23.36 -8.36 0.72
CA TRP A 61 23.56 -8.41 2.16
C TRP A 61 25.04 -8.50 2.51
N GLN A 62 25.81 -9.31 1.78
CA GLN A 62 27.25 -9.46 2.00
C GLN A 62 28.00 -8.18 1.63
N VAL A 63 27.71 -7.56 0.48
CA VAL A 63 28.29 -6.26 0.08
C VAL A 63 27.99 -5.17 1.13
N SER A 64 26.76 -5.14 1.64
CA SER A 64 26.34 -4.24 2.73
C SER A 64 27.13 -4.47 4.02
N ALA A 65 27.39 -5.73 4.37
CA ALA A 65 28.16 -6.09 5.55
C ALA A 65 29.67 -5.81 5.40
N GLU A 66 30.26 -6.10 4.25
CA GLU A 66 31.66 -5.79 3.92
C GLU A 66 31.90 -4.28 3.89
N THR A 67 30.99 -3.51 3.31
CA THR A 67 31.05 -2.03 3.33
C THR A 67 31.09 -1.48 4.76
N ALA A 68 30.39 -2.13 5.70
CA ALA A 68 30.44 -1.77 7.12
C ALA A 68 31.73 -2.26 7.80
N ALA A 69 32.21 -3.46 7.46
CA ALA A 69 33.46 -4.00 7.98
C ALA A 69 34.66 -3.12 7.60
N ASP A 70 34.71 -2.60 6.37
CA ASP A 70 35.76 -1.67 5.92
C ASP A 70 35.69 -0.30 6.61
N TYR A 71 34.49 0.13 6.97
CA TYR A 71 34.24 1.40 7.65
C TYR A 71 34.72 1.37 9.11
N LEU A 72 34.48 0.27 9.82
CA LEU A 72 34.67 0.17 11.27
C LEU A 72 36.11 0.47 11.76
N PRO A 73 37.19 -0.12 11.23
CA PRO A 73 38.53 0.12 11.76
C PRO A 73 38.98 1.56 11.51
N ARG A 74 38.65 2.14 10.34
CA ARG A 74 38.94 3.55 10.00
C ARG A 74 38.19 4.50 10.91
N PHE A 75 36.91 4.21 11.16
CA PHE A 75 36.09 4.99 12.07
C PHE A 75 36.62 4.91 13.50
N ARG A 76 36.99 3.72 13.98
CA ARG A 76 37.59 3.54 15.30
C ARG A 76 38.91 4.28 15.44
N GLU A 77 39.78 4.21 14.43
CA GLU A 77 41.06 4.93 14.42
C GLU A 77 40.83 6.44 14.53
N ALA A 78 39.95 7.00 13.67
CA ALA A 78 39.61 8.42 13.70
C ALA A 78 39.05 8.85 15.06
N GLU A 79 38.22 8.03 15.70
CA GLU A 79 37.53 8.38 16.94
C GLU A 79 38.36 8.15 18.20
N THR A 80 39.32 7.22 18.16
CA THR A 80 39.97 6.70 19.37
C THR A 80 41.50 6.70 19.32
N GLY A 81 42.07 7.01 18.15
CA GLY A 81 43.50 6.92 17.85
C GLY A 81 44.01 5.49 17.66
N ASP A 82 43.12 4.48 17.67
CA ASP A 82 43.49 3.08 17.61
C ASP A 82 42.67 2.33 16.55
N GLY A 83 43.32 2.02 15.43
CA GLY A 83 42.74 1.23 14.34
C GLY A 83 42.85 -0.29 14.53
N SER A 84 43.50 -0.77 15.59
CA SER A 84 43.73 -2.21 15.80
C SER A 84 42.42 -2.92 16.15
N PHE A 85 41.75 -3.41 15.11
CA PHE A 85 40.53 -4.17 15.29
C PHE A 85 40.27 -5.17 14.16
N GLU A 86 40.14 -6.45 14.51
CA GLU A 86 39.73 -7.48 13.56
C GLU A 86 38.20 -7.48 13.40
N THR A 87 37.72 -7.06 12.23
CA THR A 87 36.30 -7.09 11.89
C THR A 87 35.94 -8.43 11.23
N ALA A 88 34.89 -9.08 11.74
CA ALA A 88 34.29 -10.24 11.09
C ALA A 88 32.88 -9.92 10.59
N VAL A 89 32.61 -10.24 9.33
CA VAL A 89 31.28 -10.12 8.73
C VAL A 89 30.40 -11.29 9.23
N PRO A 90 29.21 -11.02 9.79
CA PRO A 90 28.29 -12.09 10.16
C PRO A 90 27.89 -12.93 8.94
N ARG A 91 27.44 -14.16 9.14
CA ARG A 91 26.96 -15.01 8.03
C ARG A 91 25.51 -14.68 7.69
N PHE A 92 25.20 -14.58 6.40
CA PHE A 92 23.81 -14.50 5.93
C PHE A 92 23.02 -15.76 6.31
N ASP A 93 21.95 -15.58 7.09
CA ASP A 93 21.04 -16.66 7.46
C ASP A 93 19.99 -16.90 6.37
N ARG A 94 20.42 -17.61 5.33
CA ARG A 94 19.56 -17.96 4.19
C ARG A 94 18.30 -18.73 4.62
N LYS A 95 18.38 -19.60 5.62
CA LYS A 95 17.25 -20.43 6.07
C LYS A 95 16.17 -19.56 6.70
N ARG A 96 16.55 -18.65 7.58
CA ARG A 96 15.62 -17.69 8.19
C ARG A 96 14.99 -16.77 7.14
N MET A 97 15.77 -16.29 6.18
CA MET A 97 15.24 -15.42 5.12
C MET A 97 14.32 -16.16 4.15
N ALA A 98 14.59 -17.44 3.85
CA ALA A 98 13.76 -18.24 2.96
C ALA A 98 12.29 -18.29 3.39
N GLY A 99 12.03 -18.45 4.70
CA GLY A 99 10.66 -18.47 5.24
C GLY A 99 9.92 -17.13 5.10
N GLN A 100 10.62 -16.00 5.14
CA GLN A 100 10.01 -14.70 4.86
C GLN A 100 9.73 -14.51 3.38
N VAL A 101 10.68 -14.90 2.51
CA VAL A 101 10.56 -14.79 1.06
C VAL A 101 9.42 -15.65 0.51
N ASP A 102 9.14 -16.81 1.11
CA ASP A 102 8.03 -17.69 0.71
C ASP A 102 6.67 -16.98 0.65
N TRP A 103 6.43 -16.09 1.61
CA TRP A 103 5.19 -15.33 1.63
C TRP A 103 5.23 -14.16 0.63
N LEU A 104 6.38 -13.52 0.43
CA LEU A 104 6.50 -12.25 -0.31
C LEU A 104 6.30 -12.37 -1.84
N GLY A 105 6.37 -13.57 -2.41
CA GLY A 105 6.18 -13.80 -3.85
C GLY A 105 4.72 -14.12 -4.20
N ALA A 106 4.53 -15.21 -4.95
CA ALA A 106 3.24 -15.73 -5.40
C ALA A 106 2.20 -15.85 -4.27
N THR A 107 2.61 -16.28 -3.09
CA THR A 107 1.71 -16.41 -1.93
C THR A 107 1.02 -15.09 -1.60
N ASN A 108 1.74 -13.97 -1.60
CA ASN A 108 1.15 -12.67 -1.33
C ASN A 108 0.29 -12.18 -2.50
N VAL A 109 0.69 -12.45 -3.75
CA VAL A 109 -0.14 -12.16 -4.94
C VAL A 109 -1.48 -12.88 -4.85
N LEU A 110 -1.46 -14.20 -4.62
CA LEU A 110 -2.66 -15.04 -4.47
C LEU A 110 -3.52 -14.58 -3.29
N TRP A 111 -2.91 -14.15 -2.19
CA TRP A 111 -3.64 -13.58 -1.05
C TRP A 111 -4.39 -12.30 -1.41
N HIS A 112 -3.79 -11.40 -2.20
CA HIS A 112 -4.47 -10.20 -2.69
C HIS A 112 -5.60 -10.55 -3.69
N ILE A 113 -5.38 -11.51 -4.59
CA ILE A 113 -6.41 -12.01 -5.51
C ILE A 113 -7.60 -12.59 -4.73
N ALA A 114 -7.34 -13.41 -3.71
CA ALA A 114 -8.37 -14.01 -2.86
C ALA A 114 -9.21 -12.96 -2.10
N ARG A 115 -8.69 -11.74 -1.93
CA ARG A 115 -9.41 -10.59 -1.35
C ARG A 115 -10.20 -9.78 -2.38
N GLY A 116 -10.27 -10.27 -3.62
CA GLY A 116 -10.99 -9.63 -4.71
C GLY A 116 -10.21 -8.49 -5.38
N GLU A 117 -8.89 -8.43 -5.28
CA GLU A 117 -8.08 -7.55 -6.14
C GLU A 117 -7.90 -8.18 -7.54
N THR A 118 -7.69 -7.37 -8.58
CA THR A 118 -7.32 -7.92 -9.91
C THR A 118 -5.91 -8.51 -9.86
N GLN A 119 -5.56 -9.37 -10.81
CA GLN A 119 -4.23 -9.96 -10.88
C GLN A 119 -3.13 -8.90 -10.92
N GLU A 120 -3.29 -7.84 -11.71
CA GLU A 120 -2.32 -6.76 -11.86
C GLU A 120 -2.21 -5.93 -10.58
N ALA A 121 -3.34 -5.59 -9.96
CA ALA A 121 -3.37 -4.86 -8.71
C ALA A 121 -2.74 -5.66 -7.57
N ALA A 122 -3.02 -6.96 -7.52
CA ALA A 122 -2.43 -7.89 -6.57
C ALA A 122 -0.92 -8.03 -6.78
N TYR A 123 -0.47 -8.19 -8.03
CA TYR A 123 0.94 -8.27 -8.40
C TYR A 123 1.69 -6.99 -8.01
N ALA A 124 1.13 -5.82 -8.32
CA ALA A 124 1.71 -4.53 -7.98
C ALA A 124 1.79 -4.31 -6.45
N ALA A 125 0.75 -4.69 -5.71
CA ALA A 125 0.73 -4.59 -4.25
C ALA A 125 1.79 -5.49 -3.61
N ALA A 126 1.87 -6.75 -4.04
CA ALA A 126 2.85 -7.72 -3.57
C ALA A 126 4.28 -7.27 -3.88
N ARG A 127 4.52 -6.83 -5.11
CA ARG A 127 5.81 -6.28 -5.55
C ARG A 127 6.24 -5.10 -4.69
N SER A 128 5.33 -4.17 -4.38
CA SER A 128 5.65 -3.01 -3.54
C SER A 128 6.10 -3.44 -2.13
N LEU A 129 5.40 -4.39 -1.53
CA LEU A 129 5.75 -4.91 -0.20
C LEU A 129 7.07 -5.68 -0.22
N PHE A 130 7.25 -6.56 -1.21
CA PHE A 130 8.48 -7.30 -1.44
C PHE A 130 9.68 -6.36 -1.51
N LEU A 131 9.62 -5.33 -2.35
CA LEU A 131 10.74 -4.40 -2.54
C LEU A 131 11.08 -3.64 -1.26
N GLY A 132 10.08 -3.28 -0.45
CA GLY A 132 10.33 -2.65 0.83
C GLY A 132 11.04 -3.57 1.82
N VAL A 133 10.65 -4.84 1.89
CA VAL A 133 11.27 -5.84 2.77
C VAL A 133 12.68 -6.22 2.26
N PHE A 134 12.84 -6.37 0.95
CA PHE A 134 14.13 -6.65 0.31
C PHE A 134 15.15 -5.55 0.61
N HIS A 135 14.76 -4.28 0.41
CA HIS A 135 15.60 -3.11 0.73
C HIS A 135 16.08 -3.13 2.19
N GLU A 136 15.16 -3.40 3.12
CA GLU A 136 15.47 -3.48 4.55
C GLU A 136 16.41 -4.64 4.88
N ALA A 137 16.20 -5.80 4.25
CA ALA A 137 17.05 -6.98 4.42
C ALA A 137 18.47 -6.74 3.89
N VAL A 138 18.65 -6.05 2.76
CA VAL A 138 19.98 -5.68 2.24
C VAL A 138 20.74 -4.82 3.26
N LEU A 139 20.11 -3.76 3.76
CA LEU A 139 20.74 -2.87 4.76
C LEU A 139 21.02 -3.55 6.09
N THR A 140 20.33 -4.66 6.39
CA THR A 140 20.55 -5.44 7.61
C THR A 140 21.98 -6.01 7.69
N GLY A 141 22.66 -6.24 6.56
CA GLY A 141 24.06 -6.68 6.55
C GLY A 141 24.99 -5.71 7.27
N GLY A 142 25.06 -4.46 6.81
CA GLY A 142 25.87 -3.42 7.44
C GLY A 142 25.42 -3.10 8.86
N ARG A 143 24.10 -3.00 9.10
CA ARG A 143 23.54 -2.75 10.43
C ARG A 143 23.96 -3.81 11.44
N THR A 144 23.84 -5.09 11.09
CA THR A 144 24.19 -6.21 11.99
C THR A 144 25.69 -6.27 12.24
N THR A 145 26.51 -5.94 11.24
CA THR A 145 27.96 -5.90 11.37
C THR A 145 28.39 -4.85 12.39
N ILE A 146 27.87 -3.62 12.29
CA ILE A 146 28.16 -2.55 13.25
C ILE A 146 27.57 -2.87 14.64
N GLU A 147 26.33 -3.35 14.72
CA GLU A 147 25.69 -3.73 15.99
C GLU A 147 26.45 -4.86 16.72
N HIS A 148 26.97 -5.84 15.98
CA HIS A 148 27.75 -6.95 16.54
C HIS A 148 29.09 -6.47 17.08
N TRP A 149 29.73 -5.58 16.34
CA TRP A 149 31.05 -5.05 16.66
C TRP A 149 31.02 -4.07 17.82
N ALA A 150 30.04 -3.17 17.86
CA ALA A 150 29.86 -2.22 18.96
C ALA A 150 29.68 -2.89 20.32
N LYS A 151 29.24 -4.16 20.35
CA LYS A 151 29.15 -4.96 21.58
C LYS A 151 30.47 -5.59 22.00
N LYS A 152 31.39 -5.79 21.05
CA LYS A 152 32.68 -6.43 21.28
C LYS A 152 33.78 -5.43 21.60
N ASP A 153 33.72 -4.23 21.04
CA ASP A 153 34.70 -3.18 21.34
C ASP A 153 34.51 -2.65 22.76
N THR A 154 35.54 -2.84 23.60
CA THR A 154 35.55 -2.38 25.00
C THR A 154 35.60 -0.87 25.12
N ARG A 155 36.01 -0.14 24.07
CA ARG A 155 35.98 1.34 24.03
C ARG A 155 34.61 1.87 23.63
N ALA A 156 33.76 1.06 23.01
CA ALA A 156 32.42 1.49 22.61
C ALA A 156 31.49 1.55 23.83
N ILE A 157 30.80 2.68 23.98
CA ILE A 157 29.76 2.85 25.02
C ILE A 157 28.37 2.41 24.52
N GLY A 158 28.24 2.17 23.21
CA GLY A 158 27.02 1.70 22.56
C GLY A 158 27.02 1.99 21.07
N TRP A 159 25.84 1.95 20.46
CA TRP A 159 25.63 2.41 19.09
C TRP A 159 24.36 3.26 19.00
N ARG A 160 24.23 4.01 17.92
CA ARG A 160 23.07 4.85 17.63
C ARG A 160 22.55 4.65 16.21
N ARG A 161 21.34 5.14 15.95
CA ARG A 161 20.77 5.20 14.60
C ARG A 161 21.28 6.44 13.88
N VAL A 162 21.51 6.32 12.58
CA VAL A 162 21.81 7.44 11.68
C VAL A 162 20.77 7.44 10.55
N SER A 163 20.07 8.56 10.37
CA SER A 163 19.05 8.70 9.32
C SER A 163 19.68 8.88 7.94
N ASP A 164 18.96 8.52 6.88
CA ASP A 164 19.28 8.86 5.49
C ASP A 164 19.13 10.35 5.13
N GLY A 165 18.65 11.18 6.08
CA GLY A 165 18.42 12.62 5.93
C GLY A 165 16.94 12.99 5.79
N ASP A 166 16.05 12.03 5.53
CA ASP A 166 14.60 12.27 5.42
C ASP A 166 13.80 11.20 6.18
N PRO A 167 13.92 11.09 7.51
CA PRO A 167 13.32 9.99 8.25
C PRO A 167 11.79 10.12 8.33
N CYS A 168 11.11 8.99 8.53
CA CYS A 168 9.77 9.00 9.11
C CYS A 168 9.84 9.38 10.60
N ALA A 169 8.72 9.77 11.22
CA ALA A 169 8.67 10.18 12.62
C ALA A 169 9.22 9.11 13.58
N PHE A 170 8.99 7.83 13.26
CA PHE A 170 9.52 6.71 14.06
C PHE A 170 11.04 6.62 13.97
N CYS A 171 11.61 6.72 12.76
CA CYS A 171 13.05 6.72 12.57
C CYS A 171 13.70 7.94 13.22
N ALA A 172 13.10 9.12 13.10
CA ALA A 172 13.57 10.32 13.76
C ALA A 172 13.62 10.12 15.28
N MET A 173 12.53 9.66 15.89
CA MET A 173 12.48 9.32 17.33
C MET A 173 13.56 8.31 17.73
N LEU A 174 13.91 7.33 16.89
CA LEU A 174 14.99 6.40 17.20
C LEU A 174 16.39 7.03 17.08
N VAL A 175 16.56 8.01 16.21
CA VAL A 175 17.81 8.77 16.10
C VAL A 175 18.00 9.69 17.32
N THR A 176 16.92 10.30 17.84
CA THR A 176 16.99 11.24 18.98
C THR A 176 17.41 10.59 20.30
N ARG A 177 17.36 9.27 20.42
CA ARG A 177 17.72 8.54 21.64
C ARG A 177 19.22 8.47 21.92
N GLY A 178 20.09 8.80 20.96
CA GLY A 178 21.53 8.75 21.15
C GLY A 178 22.07 7.31 21.38
N PRO A 179 23.20 7.14 22.09
CA PRO A 179 23.92 5.88 22.24
C PRO A 179 23.32 4.92 23.29
N VAL A 180 22.01 4.93 23.51
CA VAL A 180 21.35 4.11 24.54
C VAL A 180 21.18 2.64 24.15
N TYR A 181 21.55 2.28 22.92
CA TYR A 181 21.39 0.93 22.41
C TYR A 181 22.58 0.07 22.83
N THR A 182 22.41 -0.63 23.95
CA THR A 182 23.37 -1.66 24.42
C THR A 182 22.86 -3.08 24.15
N SER A 183 21.60 -3.22 23.71
CA SER A 183 20.99 -4.50 23.34
C SER A 183 19.98 -4.34 22.19
N ALA A 184 19.62 -5.47 21.58
CA ALA A 184 18.60 -5.53 20.53
C ALA A 184 17.22 -5.04 20.98
N GLU A 185 16.92 -5.19 22.28
CA GLU A 185 15.64 -4.85 22.90
C GLU A 185 15.55 -3.35 23.22
N LYS A 186 16.65 -2.76 23.69
CA LYS A 186 16.78 -1.31 23.89
C LYS A 186 16.75 -0.52 22.56
N ALA A 187 17.07 -1.17 21.44
CA ALA A 187 17.04 -0.61 20.08
C ALA A 187 15.66 -0.21 19.55
N GLY A 188 14.59 -0.42 20.33
CA GLY A 188 13.23 0.00 20.01
C GLY A 188 12.62 -0.87 18.92
N LEU A 189 11.90 -1.92 19.34
CA LEU A 189 11.02 -2.64 18.43
C LEU A 189 9.81 -1.76 18.11
N SER A 190 9.38 -1.75 16.85
CA SER A 190 8.05 -1.22 16.54
C SER A 190 7.00 -2.06 17.29
N ALA A 191 6.16 -1.44 18.11
CA ALA A 191 5.11 -2.17 18.82
C ALA A 191 4.09 -2.84 17.88
N LYS A 192 3.94 -2.32 16.65
CA LYS A 192 3.04 -2.88 15.64
C LYS A 192 3.63 -4.06 14.87
N THR A 193 4.93 -4.02 14.57
CA THR A 193 5.55 -5.04 13.70
C THR A 193 6.49 -5.97 14.45
N GLY A 194 6.86 -5.66 15.69
CA GLY A 194 7.89 -6.37 16.45
C GLY A 194 9.28 -6.30 15.81
N LYS A 195 9.48 -5.48 14.76
CA LYS A 195 10.74 -5.37 14.03
C LYS A 195 11.53 -4.11 14.43
N LYS A 196 12.86 -4.23 14.41
CA LYS A 196 13.81 -3.13 14.66
C LYS A 196 13.84 -2.07 13.55
N TYR A 197 13.54 -2.48 12.32
CA TYR A 197 13.50 -1.65 11.12
C TYR A 197 12.26 -2.03 10.31
N HIS A 198 11.75 -1.09 9.52
CA HIS A 198 10.56 -1.29 8.70
C HIS A 198 10.89 -1.25 7.20
N PRO A 199 10.00 -1.78 6.34
CA PRO A 199 10.16 -1.71 4.89
C PRO A 199 10.42 -0.27 4.40
N HIS A 200 11.28 -0.11 3.39
CA HIS A 200 11.68 1.19 2.80
C HIS A 200 12.43 2.17 3.74
N CYS A 201 12.99 1.68 4.86
CA CYS A 201 13.80 2.50 5.75
C CYS A 201 15.28 2.50 5.33
N GLY A 202 15.84 3.69 5.04
CA GLY A 202 17.25 3.89 4.68
C GLY A 202 18.19 4.16 5.87
N CYS A 203 17.74 4.02 7.12
CA CYS A 203 18.58 4.34 8.29
C CYS A 203 19.74 3.34 8.45
N THR A 204 20.88 3.81 8.95
CA THR A 204 22.06 3.00 9.28
C THR A 204 22.38 3.06 10.78
N VAL A 205 23.55 2.55 11.17
CA VAL A 205 24.03 2.50 12.56
C VAL A 205 25.43 3.08 12.62
N GLU A 206 25.76 3.74 13.74
CA GLU A 206 27.09 4.28 14.06
C GLU A 206 27.47 3.84 15.48
N VAL A 207 28.73 3.43 15.68
CA VAL A 207 29.28 3.14 17.02
C VAL A 207 29.56 4.45 17.75
N VAL A 208 29.43 4.46 19.07
CA VAL A 208 29.71 5.65 19.88
C VAL A 208 30.77 5.31 20.94
N TYR A 209 31.81 6.14 21.05
CA TYR A 209 32.95 5.95 21.98
C TYR A 209 33.02 6.96 23.12
N GLY A 210 32.20 8.02 23.09
CA GLY A 210 32.21 9.09 24.07
C GLY A 210 30.93 9.92 24.03
N ASP A 211 30.99 11.15 24.54
CA ASP A 211 29.81 12.00 24.65
C ASP A 211 29.16 12.29 23.30
N TRP A 212 27.87 11.96 23.21
CA TRP A 212 27.12 12.14 21.98
C TRP A 212 26.60 13.57 21.86
N ASN A 213 27.12 14.31 20.88
CA ASN A 213 26.58 15.61 20.48
C ASN A 213 25.72 15.46 19.21
N PRO A 214 24.40 15.77 19.25
CA PRO A 214 23.53 15.70 18.06
C PRO A 214 23.91 16.75 17.00
N THR A 215 23.70 16.44 15.71
CA THR A 215 23.71 17.46 14.64
C THR A 215 22.64 18.53 14.88
N GLU A 216 22.70 19.64 14.14
CA GLU A 216 21.59 20.59 14.07
C GLU A 216 20.28 19.92 13.63
N GLN A 217 20.33 19.06 12.62
CA GLN A 217 19.15 18.34 12.13
C GLN A 217 18.59 17.37 13.18
N GLU A 218 19.45 16.67 13.91
CA GLU A 218 19.06 15.77 15.00
C GLU A 218 18.51 16.55 16.20
N ARG A 219 19.07 17.73 16.52
CA ARG A 219 18.50 18.64 17.53
C ARG A 219 17.08 19.05 17.17
N GLN A 220 16.81 19.40 15.92
CA GLN A 220 15.45 19.70 15.48
C GLN A 220 14.50 18.51 15.71
N TRP A 221 14.93 17.27 15.43
CA TRP A 221 14.12 16.09 15.71
C TRP A 221 13.95 15.80 17.20
N ILE A 222 14.97 16.08 18.02
CA ILE A 222 14.91 16.01 19.49
C ILE A 222 13.84 16.99 19.99
N ASP A 223 13.89 18.23 19.54
CA ASP A 223 12.93 19.27 19.93
C ASP A 223 11.51 18.91 19.50
N GLU A 224 11.34 18.37 18.29
CA GLU A 224 10.03 17.87 17.81
C GLU A 224 9.51 16.69 18.66
N TYR A 225 10.39 15.79 19.11
CA TYR A 225 10.01 14.72 20.02
C TYR A 225 9.57 15.25 21.38
N TYR A 226 10.36 16.13 22.02
CA TYR A 226 10.04 16.67 23.33
C TYR A 226 8.79 17.54 23.29
N ARG A 227 8.63 18.40 22.28
CA ARG A 227 7.41 19.18 22.06
C ARG A 227 6.18 18.28 21.95
N ALA A 228 6.28 17.16 21.23
CA ALA A 228 5.20 16.18 21.14
C ALA A 228 4.93 15.50 22.50
N ALA A 229 5.98 15.07 23.21
CA ALA A 229 5.85 14.39 24.50
C ALA A 229 5.35 15.30 25.63
N GLU A 230 5.65 16.59 25.59
CA GLU A 230 5.19 17.61 26.54
C GLU A 230 3.75 18.04 26.26
N SER A 231 3.29 17.94 25.02
CA SER A 231 1.89 18.20 24.65
C SER A 231 0.93 17.06 25.01
N LEU A 232 1.43 15.97 25.60
CA LEU A 232 0.58 14.87 26.06
C LEU A 232 -0.24 15.31 27.28
N PRO A 233 -1.50 14.86 27.42
CA PRO A 233 -2.28 15.12 28.63
C PRO A 233 -1.58 14.59 29.88
N ASP A 234 -1.82 15.24 31.02
CA ASP A 234 -1.25 14.87 32.32
C ASP A 234 -1.34 13.37 32.59
N ARG A 235 -0.24 12.79 33.09
CA ARG A 235 -0.07 11.36 33.41
C ARG A 235 -0.17 10.40 32.22
N THR A 236 -0.19 10.89 30.97
CA THR A 236 -0.11 10.00 29.79
C THR A 236 1.32 9.45 29.63
N PRO A 237 1.50 8.12 29.52
CA PRO A 237 2.83 7.55 29.29
C PRO A 237 3.46 8.02 27.98
N ARG A 238 4.76 8.31 28.01
CA ARG A 238 5.56 8.69 26.83
C ARG A 238 6.00 7.42 26.08
N THR A 239 5.13 6.89 25.24
CA THR A 239 5.41 5.71 24.40
C THR A 239 5.42 6.08 22.92
N ALA A 240 5.87 5.16 22.06
CA ALA A 240 5.81 5.35 20.61
C ALA A 240 4.36 5.59 20.14
N GLU A 241 3.39 4.92 20.75
CA GLU A 241 1.96 4.98 20.39
C GLU A 241 1.35 6.33 20.74
N THR A 242 1.81 6.97 21.81
CA THR A 242 1.29 8.27 22.27
C THR A 242 2.02 9.44 21.61
N VAL A 243 3.35 9.36 21.45
CA VAL A 243 4.17 10.47 20.94
C VAL A 243 4.18 10.54 19.40
N LEU A 244 4.30 9.42 18.69
CA LEU A 244 4.43 9.44 17.22
C LEU A 244 3.23 10.04 16.48
N PRO A 245 1.96 9.86 16.91
CA PRO A 245 0.84 10.55 16.28
C PRO A 245 0.98 12.08 16.32
N LEU A 246 1.53 12.62 17.41
CA LEU A 246 1.76 14.05 17.59
C LEU A 246 2.97 14.52 16.76
N MET A 247 4.06 13.76 16.75
CA MET A 247 5.20 14.02 15.84
C MET A 247 4.76 14.04 14.38
N ARG A 248 3.95 13.08 13.93
CA ARG A 248 3.40 13.07 12.54
C ARG A 248 2.44 14.21 12.26
N ARG A 249 1.75 14.72 13.28
CA ARG A 249 0.79 15.82 13.11
C ARG A 249 1.51 17.16 12.98
N ASN A 250 2.55 17.36 13.79
CA ASN A 250 3.14 18.68 14.03
C ASN A 250 4.55 18.85 13.43
N GLY A 251 5.23 17.75 13.10
CA GLY A 251 6.58 17.76 12.55
C GLY A 251 6.64 17.75 11.02
N SER A 252 7.87 17.75 10.49
CA SER A 252 8.14 17.71 9.05
C SER A 252 8.82 16.38 8.63
N PHE A 253 8.38 15.25 9.18
CA PHE A 253 8.87 13.94 8.76
C PHE A 253 8.25 13.46 7.43
N ARG A 254 8.88 12.49 6.77
CA ARG A 254 8.38 11.86 5.52
C ARG A 254 6.93 11.37 5.59
N ASP A 255 6.49 10.94 6.78
CA ASP A 255 5.13 10.46 7.04
C ASP A 255 4.22 11.48 7.76
N SER A 256 4.66 12.73 7.87
CA SER A 256 3.89 13.80 8.53
C SER A 256 2.75 14.33 7.67
N ARG A 257 1.70 14.81 8.36
CA ARG A 257 0.49 15.33 7.72
C ARG A 257 0.81 16.48 6.79
N GLN A 258 1.63 17.45 7.20
CA GLN A 258 1.99 18.63 6.39
C GLN A 258 2.51 18.24 5.00
N ARG A 259 3.40 17.23 4.92
CA ARG A 259 3.93 16.72 3.64
C ARG A 259 2.91 15.88 2.87
N ARG A 260 2.02 15.17 3.57
CA ARG A 260 0.97 14.29 2.99
C ARG A 260 -0.39 14.97 2.77
N SER A 261 -0.49 16.27 3.02
CA SER A 261 -1.73 17.05 2.85
C SER A 261 -1.60 18.21 1.88
N THR A 262 -0.47 18.36 1.19
CA THR A 262 -0.34 19.38 0.15
C THR A 262 -1.34 19.14 -0.98
N PRO A 263 -1.87 20.19 -1.64
CA PRO A 263 -2.77 20.04 -2.79
C PRO A 263 -2.21 19.10 -3.86
N GLU A 264 -0.90 19.18 -4.15
CA GLU A 264 -0.19 18.33 -5.12
C GLU A 264 -0.20 16.87 -4.67
N TYR A 265 0.13 16.60 -3.41
CA TYR A 265 0.13 15.24 -2.86
C TYR A 265 -1.28 14.64 -2.91
N LEU A 266 -2.29 15.40 -2.48
CA LEU A 266 -3.68 14.95 -2.49
C LEU A 266 -4.18 14.74 -3.92
N ARG A 267 -3.80 15.58 -4.88
CA ARG A 267 -4.12 15.41 -6.31
C ARG A 267 -3.53 14.13 -6.85
N ARG A 268 -2.23 13.89 -6.66
CA ARG A 268 -1.53 12.67 -7.08
C ARG A 268 -2.13 11.42 -6.42
N ARG A 269 -2.44 11.48 -5.13
CA ARG A 269 -3.09 10.37 -4.41
C ARG A 269 -4.48 10.08 -4.96
N ARG A 270 -5.31 11.11 -5.18
CA ARG A 270 -6.65 10.94 -5.76
C ARG A 270 -6.57 10.38 -7.18
N GLN A 271 -5.59 10.83 -7.97
CA GLN A 271 -5.34 10.30 -9.31
C GLN A 271 -4.98 8.82 -9.25
N ALA A 272 -3.99 8.43 -8.44
CA ALA A 272 -3.59 7.03 -8.29
C ALA A 272 -4.74 6.12 -7.80
N VAL A 273 -5.63 6.63 -6.93
CA VAL A 273 -6.82 5.89 -6.49
C VAL A 273 -7.83 5.74 -7.63
N PHE A 274 -8.04 6.79 -8.43
CA PHE A 274 -8.89 6.75 -9.61
C PHE A 274 -8.34 5.78 -10.65
N ASP A 275 -7.06 5.88 -11.01
CA ASP A 275 -6.40 4.98 -11.96
C ASP A 275 -6.50 3.52 -11.51
N LYS A 276 -6.27 3.24 -10.21
CA LYS A 276 -6.46 1.90 -9.64
C LYS A 276 -7.91 1.44 -9.75
N ARG A 277 -8.89 2.33 -9.57
CA ARG A 277 -10.32 1.99 -9.72
C ARG A 277 -10.64 1.65 -11.17
N ILE A 278 -10.21 2.49 -12.12
CA ILE A 278 -10.45 2.29 -13.55
C ILE A 278 -9.78 0.99 -14.03
N ALA A 279 -8.51 0.75 -13.70
CA ALA A 279 -7.83 -0.51 -14.04
C ALA A 279 -8.61 -1.75 -13.56
N GLY A 280 -9.19 -1.69 -12.36
CA GLY A 280 -10.01 -2.78 -11.82
C GLY A 280 -11.36 -2.99 -12.51
N LEU A 281 -11.85 -2.01 -13.27
CA LEU A 281 -13.06 -2.12 -14.09
C LEU A 281 -12.73 -2.53 -15.53
N LEU A 282 -11.50 -2.28 -15.99
CA LEU A 282 -11.02 -2.62 -17.32
C LEU A 282 -10.55 -4.08 -17.47
N SER A 283 -10.14 -4.75 -16.39
CA SER A 283 -9.52 -6.09 -16.43
C SER A 283 -10.42 -7.18 -17.05
N GLU A 284 -9.76 -8.15 -17.68
CA GLU A 284 -10.02 -8.81 -18.97
C GLU A 284 -11.46 -9.13 -19.45
N VAL A 285 -11.66 -8.77 -20.72
CA VAL A 285 -12.58 -9.41 -21.67
C VAL A 285 -11.81 -10.57 -22.33
N LYS A 286 -12.23 -11.82 -22.14
CA LYS A 286 -12.04 -12.84 -23.18
C LYS A 286 -13.06 -12.59 -24.29
N PRO A 287 -12.66 -12.33 -25.54
CA PRO A 287 -13.59 -12.35 -26.64
C PRO A 287 -13.78 -13.80 -27.13
N ALA A 288 -15.00 -14.31 -27.00
CA ALA A 288 -15.76 -15.01 -28.03
C ALA A 288 -16.89 -15.83 -27.39
N GLY A 289 -18.13 -15.36 -27.59
CA GLY A 289 -19.30 -16.25 -27.57
C GLY A 289 -20.19 -16.22 -26.34
N GLN A 290 -20.69 -15.04 -25.93
CA GLN A 290 -22.04 -14.80 -25.40
C GLN A 290 -22.10 -13.45 -24.66
N SER A 291 -22.45 -12.38 -25.36
CA SER A 291 -23.07 -11.20 -24.72
C SER A 291 -24.40 -10.97 -25.43
N PRO A 292 -25.53 -10.91 -24.71
CA PRO A 292 -26.81 -10.51 -25.29
C PRO A 292 -26.71 -9.06 -25.79
N GLY A 293 -26.88 -8.85 -27.09
CA GLY A 293 -26.90 -7.52 -27.72
C GLY A 293 -25.52 -6.88 -27.92
N MET A 294 -25.37 -6.15 -29.03
CA MET A 294 -24.19 -5.33 -29.30
C MET A 294 -24.28 -4.05 -28.44
N TRP A 295 -23.35 -3.85 -27.50
CA TRP A 295 -23.29 -2.62 -26.71
C TRP A 295 -22.94 -1.42 -27.59
N ALA A 296 -23.43 -0.23 -27.24
CA ALA A 296 -23.03 1.01 -27.90
C ALA A 296 -21.51 1.19 -27.90
N ASN A 297 -20.94 1.70 -29.01
CA ASN A 297 -19.48 1.81 -29.21
C ASN A 297 -18.74 2.63 -28.15
N ASN A 298 -19.44 3.52 -27.46
CA ASN A 298 -18.92 4.35 -26.38
C ASN A 298 -19.17 3.77 -24.98
N VAL A 299 -19.65 2.53 -24.85
CA VAL A 299 -19.91 1.87 -23.57
C VAL A 299 -19.09 0.59 -23.48
N GLN A 300 -18.28 0.50 -22.44
CA GLN A 300 -17.60 -0.73 -22.09
C GLN A 300 -18.54 -1.62 -21.27
N PRO A 301 -18.78 -2.88 -21.71
CA PRO A 301 -19.55 -3.85 -20.94
C PRO A 301 -18.93 -4.08 -19.55
N PRO A 302 -19.74 -4.33 -18.51
CA PRO A 302 -19.21 -4.62 -17.18
C PRO A 302 -18.42 -5.92 -17.22
N ASN A 303 -17.20 -5.91 -16.64
CA ASN A 303 -16.45 -7.15 -16.45
C ASN A 303 -17.10 -8.06 -15.41
N GLU A 304 -16.65 -9.32 -15.33
CA GLU A 304 -17.25 -10.34 -14.45
C GLU A 304 -17.32 -9.91 -12.98
N LYS A 305 -16.32 -9.15 -12.52
CA LYS A 305 -16.28 -8.63 -11.15
C LYS A 305 -17.38 -7.60 -10.90
N VAL A 306 -17.63 -6.71 -11.87
CA VAL A 306 -18.73 -5.75 -11.81
C VAL A 306 -20.07 -6.47 -11.87
N VAL A 307 -20.21 -7.48 -12.75
CA VAL A 307 -21.43 -8.28 -12.82
C VAL A 307 -21.71 -8.97 -11.48
N ASN A 308 -20.72 -9.63 -10.88
CA ASN A 308 -20.89 -10.27 -9.57
C ASN A 308 -21.19 -9.28 -8.45
N HIS A 309 -20.57 -8.09 -8.48
CA HIS A 309 -20.91 -7.01 -7.56
C HIS A 309 -22.39 -6.60 -7.70
N ILE A 310 -22.89 -6.42 -8.92
CA ILE A 310 -24.28 -6.05 -9.17
C ILE A 310 -25.24 -7.15 -8.68
N LEU A 311 -24.98 -8.41 -9.06
CA LEU A 311 -25.90 -9.51 -8.81
C LEU A 311 -25.85 -10.02 -7.36
N TYR A 312 -24.66 -10.28 -6.83
CA TYR A 312 -24.46 -10.99 -5.56
C TYR A 312 -23.85 -10.12 -4.45
N GLY A 313 -23.18 -9.02 -4.82
CA GLY A 313 -22.49 -8.16 -3.87
C GLY A 313 -21.12 -8.72 -3.45
N GLU A 314 -20.58 -8.21 -2.34
CA GLU A 314 -19.22 -8.54 -1.88
C GLU A 314 -19.18 -9.37 -0.59
N GLY A 315 -20.32 -9.95 -0.17
CA GLY A 315 -20.40 -10.74 1.08
C GLY A 315 -20.29 -9.93 2.37
N ASP A 316 -20.22 -8.59 2.28
CA ASP A 316 -20.11 -7.69 3.43
C ASP A 316 -21.46 -7.13 3.92
N GLY A 317 -22.56 -7.55 3.29
CA GLY A 317 -23.92 -7.10 3.58
C GLY A 317 -24.18 -5.62 3.26
N LYS A 318 -23.27 -4.93 2.56
CA LYS A 318 -23.34 -3.49 2.32
C LYS A 318 -23.21 -3.12 0.85
N ARG A 319 -22.34 -3.80 0.11
CA ARG A 319 -21.96 -3.44 -1.26
C ARG A 319 -22.53 -4.42 -2.27
N GLY A 320 -23.24 -3.86 -3.26
CA GLY A 320 -23.85 -4.62 -4.35
C GLY A 320 -25.01 -5.51 -3.89
N GLY A 321 -25.30 -6.53 -4.71
CA GLY A 321 -26.30 -7.58 -4.45
C GLY A 321 -27.73 -7.13 -4.74
N HIS A 322 -28.14 -7.34 -5.98
CA HIS A 322 -29.44 -6.95 -6.50
C HIS A 322 -30.17 -8.08 -7.24
N LEU A 323 -29.55 -9.25 -7.43
CA LEU A 323 -30.27 -10.42 -7.94
C LEU A 323 -31.32 -10.85 -6.91
N TYR A 324 -32.48 -11.29 -7.39
CA TYR A 324 -33.50 -11.84 -6.52
C TYR A 324 -32.94 -12.99 -5.66
N GLY A 325 -33.15 -12.92 -4.35
CA GLY A 325 -32.65 -13.90 -3.40
C GLY A 325 -31.29 -13.56 -2.78
N SER A 326 -30.70 -12.41 -3.10
CA SER A 326 -29.49 -11.92 -2.42
C SER A 326 -29.70 -11.67 -0.93
N ASN A 327 -30.92 -11.32 -0.53
CA ASN A 327 -31.38 -11.08 0.84
C ASN A 327 -30.51 -10.06 1.63
N ILE A 328 -29.83 -9.15 0.93
CA ILE A 328 -29.02 -8.11 1.59
C ILE A 328 -29.94 -7.03 2.17
N LEU A 329 -29.90 -6.87 3.49
CA LEU A 329 -30.80 -5.97 4.23
C LEU A 329 -30.73 -4.52 3.71
N GLY A 330 -31.90 -3.93 3.47
CA GLY A 330 -32.04 -2.55 2.98
C GLY A 330 -31.81 -2.36 1.48
N LYS A 331 -31.33 -3.38 0.76
CA LYS A 331 -31.14 -3.33 -0.69
C LYS A 331 -32.41 -3.68 -1.44
N THR A 332 -32.49 -3.16 -2.66
CA THR A 332 -33.50 -3.53 -3.64
C THR A 332 -33.04 -4.74 -4.45
N GLU A 333 -33.98 -5.56 -4.89
CA GLU A 333 -33.71 -6.70 -5.77
C GLU A 333 -34.51 -6.56 -7.07
N PHE A 334 -33.92 -7.05 -8.16
CA PHE A 334 -34.58 -7.21 -9.44
C PHE A 334 -35.74 -8.21 -9.31
N PRO A 335 -36.69 -8.21 -10.27
CA PRO A 335 -37.81 -9.15 -10.25
C PRO A 335 -37.35 -10.61 -10.14
N GLN A 336 -38.15 -11.45 -9.47
CA GLN A 336 -37.84 -12.87 -9.26
C GLN A 336 -37.55 -13.66 -10.55
N GLY A 337 -38.21 -13.30 -11.66
CA GLY A 337 -38.01 -13.95 -12.95
C GLY A 337 -36.84 -13.41 -13.78
N TRP A 338 -36.11 -12.40 -13.29
CA TRP A 338 -34.97 -11.83 -14.01
C TRP A 338 -33.69 -12.56 -13.63
N ASP A 339 -33.13 -13.26 -14.61
CA ASP A 339 -31.81 -13.87 -14.51
C ASP A 339 -30.69 -12.87 -14.86
N ARG A 340 -29.45 -13.38 -14.83
CA ARG A 340 -28.24 -12.62 -15.15
C ARG A 340 -28.34 -11.94 -16.52
N ASP A 341 -28.73 -12.66 -17.55
CA ASP A 341 -28.71 -12.16 -18.93
C ASP A 341 -29.79 -11.10 -19.15
N ARG A 342 -30.99 -11.29 -18.57
CA ARG A 342 -32.04 -10.26 -18.61
C ARG A 342 -31.59 -8.98 -17.90
N ILE A 343 -30.95 -9.09 -16.74
CA ILE A 343 -30.45 -7.93 -15.99
C ILE A 343 -29.39 -7.18 -16.80
N LEU A 344 -28.43 -7.90 -17.40
CA LEU A 344 -27.37 -7.30 -18.22
C LEU A 344 -27.93 -6.64 -19.48
N ASP A 345 -28.90 -7.28 -20.16
CA ASP A 345 -29.58 -6.68 -21.31
C ASP A 345 -30.37 -5.42 -20.91
N ALA A 346 -31.06 -5.43 -19.76
CA ALA A 346 -31.75 -4.24 -19.27
C ALA A 346 -30.77 -3.09 -18.94
N ILE A 347 -29.59 -3.40 -18.39
CA ILE A 347 -28.52 -2.40 -18.17
C ILE A 347 -28.03 -1.85 -19.51
N ARG A 348 -27.82 -2.71 -20.52
CA ARG A 348 -27.45 -2.30 -21.88
C ARG A 348 -28.48 -1.35 -22.48
N GLN A 349 -29.78 -1.69 -22.41
CA GLN A 349 -30.87 -0.84 -22.91
C GLN A 349 -30.88 0.54 -22.24
N VAL A 350 -30.65 0.62 -20.92
CA VAL A 350 -30.55 1.91 -20.21
C VAL A 350 -29.34 2.74 -20.66
N MET A 351 -28.21 2.09 -20.97
CA MET A 351 -27.02 2.79 -21.45
C MET A 351 -27.15 3.24 -22.91
N GLU A 352 -27.92 2.52 -23.74
CA GLU A 352 -28.17 2.88 -25.14
C GLU A 352 -29.18 4.01 -25.31
N SER A 353 -30.25 4.00 -24.52
CA SER A 353 -31.31 5.00 -24.59
C SER A 353 -31.76 5.38 -23.17
N PRO A 354 -30.93 6.14 -22.43
CA PRO A 354 -31.29 6.59 -21.09
C PRO A 354 -32.48 7.55 -21.16
N GLN A 355 -33.47 7.32 -20.28
CA GLN A 355 -34.57 8.27 -20.08
C GLN A 355 -34.08 9.56 -19.42
N TRP A 356 -33.01 9.48 -18.62
CA TRP A 356 -32.31 10.64 -18.08
C TRP A 356 -30.84 10.32 -17.82
N GLU A 357 -30.02 11.36 -17.87
CA GLU A 357 -28.60 11.30 -17.56
C GLU A 357 -28.18 12.43 -16.62
N ARG A 358 -27.15 12.18 -15.82
CA ARG A 358 -26.54 13.17 -14.94
C ARG A 358 -25.02 13.06 -15.00
N HIS A 359 -24.40 14.11 -15.51
CA HIS A 359 -22.95 14.25 -15.60
C HIS A 359 -22.43 15.02 -14.38
N PRO A 360 -21.37 14.54 -13.72
CA PRO A 360 -20.72 15.27 -12.63
C PRO A 360 -19.75 16.33 -13.17
N ASP A 361 -19.48 17.36 -12.38
CA ASP A 361 -18.52 18.44 -12.74
C ASP A 361 -17.04 18.01 -12.67
N ASN A 362 -16.77 16.77 -12.27
CA ASN A 362 -15.43 16.24 -12.08
C ASN A 362 -15.31 14.94 -12.85
N ASP A 363 -14.37 14.88 -13.79
CA ASP A 363 -14.11 13.74 -14.69
C ASP A 363 -13.84 12.41 -13.96
N ARG A 364 -13.55 12.47 -12.66
CA ARG A 364 -13.31 11.28 -11.82
C ARG A 364 -14.52 10.81 -11.04
N ALA A 365 -15.67 11.44 -11.21
CA ALA A 365 -16.91 11.07 -10.54
C ALA A 365 -17.80 10.22 -11.44
N LEU A 366 -18.75 9.52 -10.83
CA LEU A 366 -19.69 8.66 -11.54
C LEU A 366 -20.76 9.48 -12.25
N HIS A 367 -20.88 9.26 -13.56
CA HIS A 367 -22.05 9.56 -14.35
C HIS A 367 -23.20 8.63 -13.93
N ARG A 368 -24.43 9.10 -14.07
CA ARG A 368 -25.63 8.32 -13.74
C ARG A 368 -26.59 8.34 -14.91
N PHE A 369 -27.12 7.18 -15.23
CA PHE A 369 -28.10 6.96 -16.27
C PHE A 369 -29.29 6.26 -15.65
N GLY A 370 -30.49 6.62 -16.05
CA GLY A 370 -31.68 5.89 -15.64
C GLY A 370 -32.62 5.64 -16.81
N GLY A 371 -33.26 4.48 -16.77
CA GLY A 371 -34.29 4.11 -17.73
C GLY A 371 -35.24 3.08 -17.13
N THR A 372 -36.37 2.90 -17.79
CA THR A 372 -37.41 1.94 -17.39
C THR A 372 -37.46 0.81 -18.41
N VAL A 373 -37.23 -0.42 -17.97
CA VAL A 373 -37.25 -1.63 -18.80
C VAL A 373 -38.25 -2.63 -18.21
N ASP A 374 -39.24 -3.05 -18.98
CA ASP A 374 -40.41 -3.85 -18.55
C ASP A 374 -41.06 -3.35 -17.25
N GLY A 375 -41.16 -2.03 -17.09
CA GLY A 375 -41.73 -1.41 -15.88
C GLY A 375 -40.81 -1.39 -14.66
N VAL A 376 -39.54 -1.81 -14.79
CA VAL A 376 -38.49 -1.69 -13.76
C VAL A 376 -37.64 -0.45 -14.02
N GLN A 377 -37.57 0.46 -13.04
CA GLN A 377 -36.65 1.61 -13.09
C GLN A 377 -35.26 1.18 -12.65
N ILE A 378 -34.26 1.37 -13.50
CA ILE A 378 -32.87 0.95 -13.28
C ILE A 378 -31.95 2.16 -13.32
N GLU A 379 -31.10 2.32 -12.30
CA GLU A 379 -30.03 3.33 -12.31
C GLU A 379 -28.69 2.63 -12.59
N VAL A 380 -27.96 3.10 -13.59
CA VAL A 380 -26.61 2.65 -13.95
C VAL A 380 -25.62 3.77 -13.61
N LYS A 381 -24.47 3.41 -13.05
CA LYS A 381 -23.38 4.33 -12.74
C LYS A 381 -22.12 3.92 -13.46
N ALA A 382 -21.51 4.87 -14.15
CA ALA A 382 -20.30 4.64 -14.95
C ALA A 382 -19.30 5.79 -14.81
N TYR A 383 -18.02 5.50 -15.01
CA TYR A 383 -16.99 6.52 -15.21
C TYR A 383 -16.89 6.86 -16.69
N LEU A 384 -16.57 8.10 -17.03
CA LEU A 384 -16.20 8.48 -18.40
C LEU A 384 -14.68 8.56 -18.48
N VAL A 385 -14.06 7.71 -19.30
CA VAL A 385 -12.60 7.66 -19.50
C VAL A 385 -12.32 7.62 -20.98
N ASN A 386 -11.56 8.58 -21.50
CA ASN A 386 -11.18 8.66 -22.91
C ASN A 386 -12.37 8.55 -23.89
N GLY A 387 -13.52 9.15 -23.53
CA GLY A 387 -14.74 9.12 -24.34
C GLY A 387 -15.55 7.81 -24.24
N GLN A 388 -15.14 6.86 -23.40
CA GLN A 388 -15.87 5.61 -23.15
C GLN A 388 -16.45 5.57 -21.73
N TYR A 389 -17.70 5.15 -21.61
CA TYR A 389 -18.36 4.88 -20.34
C TYR A 389 -18.01 3.49 -19.82
N ILE A 390 -17.39 3.43 -18.64
CA ILE A 390 -17.01 2.19 -17.97
C ILE A 390 -17.95 1.96 -16.79
N ILE A 391 -18.80 0.93 -16.89
CA ILE A 391 -19.84 0.65 -15.89
C ILE A 391 -19.20 0.20 -14.57
N ASP A 392 -19.57 0.89 -13.49
CA ASP A 392 -19.12 0.63 -12.13
C ASP A 392 -20.13 -0.23 -11.35
N ARG A 393 -21.43 0.02 -11.57
CA ARG A 393 -22.55 -0.67 -10.91
C ARG A 393 -23.90 -0.30 -11.53
N ALA A 394 -24.91 -1.13 -11.29
CA ALA A 394 -26.31 -0.84 -11.60
C ALA A 394 -27.24 -1.39 -10.51
N MET A 395 -28.42 -0.81 -10.34
CA MET A 395 -29.42 -1.26 -9.37
C MET A 395 -30.86 -0.97 -9.81
N PRO A 396 -31.82 -1.82 -9.42
CA PRO A 396 -33.23 -1.51 -9.55
C PRO A 396 -33.62 -0.48 -8.47
N ILE A 397 -34.30 0.58 -8.87
CA ILE A 397 -34.76 1.66 -7.99
C ILE A 397 -36.17 1.39 -7.48
N GLY A 398 -37.03 0.81 -8.34
CA GLY A 398 -38.44 0.51 -8.06
C GLY A 398 -39.16 0.12 -9.34
N GLY A 399 -40.42 -0.33 -9.23
CA GLY A 399 -41.21 -0.72 -10.39
C GLY A 399 -41.75 -2.14 -10.29
N ALA A 400 -42.19 -2.68 -11.43
CA ALA A 400 -42.80 -4.01 -11.51
C ALA A 400 -41.86 -5.07 -10.94
N GLY A 401 -42.31 -5.85 -9.96
CA GLY A 401 -41.55 -6.96 -9.37
C GLY A 401 -40.32 -6.56 -8.51
N VAL A 402 -39.96 -5.29 -8.41
CA VAL A 402 -38.83 -4.85 -7.57
C VAL A 402 -39.20 -4.97 -6.10
N THR A 403 -38.33 -5.59 -5.32
CA THR A 403 -38.52 -5.75 -3.88
C THR A 403 -37.41 -5.07 -3.09
N ARG A 404 -37.64 -4.78 -1.81
CA ARG A 404 -36.62 -4.35 -0.86
C ARG A 404 -36.58 -5.31 0.32
N ASN A 405 -35.37 -5.71 0.69
CA ASN A 405 -35.15 -6.59 1.83
C ASN A 405 -35.26 -5.78 3.13
N ILE A 406 -36.11 -6.26 4.05
CA ILE A 406 -36.32 -5.71 5.39
C ILE A 406 -36.15 -6.85 6.41
N PRO A 407 -36.03 -6.56 7.73
CA PRO A 407 -35.78 -7.60 8.71
C PRO A 407 -36.85 -8.71 8.75
N THR A 408 -38.09 -8.39 8.34
CA THR A 408 -39.24 -9.30 8.36
C THR A 408 -39.54 -9.96 7.00
N GLY A 409 -38.70 -9.77 5.98
CA GLY A 409 -38.90 -10.35 4.65
C GLY A 409 -38.66 -9.35 3.51
N LYS A 410 -39.54 -9.34 2.51
CA LYS A 410 -39.43 -8.49 1.32
C LYS A 410 -40.67 -7.64 1.14
N ILE A 411 -40.49 -6.37 0.79
CA ILE A 411 -41.60 -5.45 0.45
C ILE A 411 -41.49 -4.99 -0.99
N ALA A 412 -42.62 -4.86 -1.69
CA ALA A 412 -42.65 -4.32 -3.05
C ALA A 412 -42.26 -2.84 -3.06
N VAL A 413 -41.43 -2.45 -4.02
CA VAL A 413 -40.95 -1.07 -4.18
C VAL A 413 -41.65 -0.44 -5.37
N LYS A 414 -42.56 0.51 -5.10
CA LYS A 414 -43.25 1.28 -6.14
C LYS A 414 -42.26 2.08 -6.99
N ARG A 415 -42.67 2.45 -8.20
CA ARG A 415 -41.90 3.38 -9.06
C ARG A 415 -41.51 4.63 -8.26
N SER A 416 -40.24 5.00 -8.35
CA SER A 416 -39.70 6.24 -7.83
C SER A 416 -40.38 7.42 -8.51
N LYS A 417 -40.76 8.38 -7.67
CA LYS A 417 -41.29 9.68 -8.08
C LYS A 417 -40.25 10.79 -7.91
N ALA A 418 -38.95 10.48 -7.90
CA ALA A 418 -37.95 11.53 -7.88
C ALA A 418 -38.00 12.34 -9.19
N LYS A 419 -37.58 13.62 -9.14
CA LYS A 419 -37.71 14.59 -10.24
C LYS A 419 -37.26 14.03 -11.60
N GLN A 420 -36.05 13.49 -11.65
CA GLN A 420 -35.44 12.91 -12.85
C GLN A 420 -36.26 11.78 -13.51
N TRP A 421 -37.06 11.03 -12.74
CA TRP A 421 -37.94 9.98 -13.26
C TRP A 421 -39.31 10.50 -13.72
N ARG A 422 -39.75 11.67 -13.22
CA ARG A 422 -41.02 12.27 -13.64
C ARG A 422 -40.90 13.07 -14.93
N GLU A 423 -39.75 13.71 -15.13
CA GLU A 423 -39.50 14.55 -16.31
C GLU A 423 -39.40 13.68 -17.58
N SER A 424 -38.84 12.47 -17.46
CA SER A 424 -38.82 11.49 -18.54
C SER A 424 -40.19 10.91 -18.89
N ASP A 425 -41.03 10.60 -17.89
CA ASP A 425 -42.37 10.01 -18.10
C ASP A 425 -43.35 10.96 -18.82
N ARG A 426 -43.01 12.26 -18.95
CA ARG A 426 -43.80 13.25 -19.70
C ARG A 426 -43.50 13.29 -21.20
N HIS A 427 -42.36 12.76 -21.63
CA HIS A 427 -41.98 12.74 -23.05
C HIS A 427 -42.51 11.51 -23.81
N ASP A 428 -42.88 10.42 -23.12
CA ASP A 428 -43.48 9.22 -23.75
C ASP A 428 -45.01 9.29 -23.95
N ASN A 429 -45.68 10.33 -23.43
CA ASN A 429 -47.14 10.53 -23.53
C ASN A 429 -47.53 11.72 -24.43
N GLY A 430 -46.61 12.17 -25.31
CA GLY A 430 -46.80 13.29 -26.23
C GLY A 430 -46.97 12.85 -27.67
#